data_AF-A0A445EH61-F1
#
_entry.id   AF-A0A445EH61-F1
#
_cell.length_a   1.000
_cell.length_b   1.000
_cell.length_c   1.000
_cell.angle_alpha   90.00
_cell.angle_beta   90.00
_cell.angle_gamma   90.00
#
_symmetry.space_group_name_H-M   'P 1'
#
loop_
_entity.id
_entity.type
_entity.pdbx_description
1 polymer ?
#
loop_
_entity_poly.entity_id
_entity_poly.type
_entity_poly.pdbx_seq_one_letter_code
_entity_poly.pdbx_strand_id
1 'polypeptide(L)'
;MGTRGFGYSCHSYLIDFERYIEGGCPAWAWFEELLGVFPLVKCIDKFAVRCSWFQDTFRELPDGTDEAIVRWYARAYIMILLGTQLFGDKSDTRIHIRWLPYVARLEDMGGYSWKSAALSWLYLCLCHVMNRNVVKFVRSLQLLQSWIFWRFSGFRPAGYDMFGWPLASRWSGHNPTVSEKGPRVASWRLMIDLLQDGNVVHPEILEPRHTMLWRSVTTLIYFAVIEWHQVDQMLPQFGGVQSQPRAALDIDFLMSKDGRGGDRWFSYSLQF
;
A
#
# COMPACT_ATOMS: atom_id res chain seq x y z
N MET A 1 41.54 -5.48 21.29
CA MET A 1 40.84 -4.18 21.39
C MET A 1 39.94 -4.08 20.18
N GLY A 2 38.64 -4.36 20.19
CA GLY A 2 37.64 -4.09 21.23
C GLY A 2 36.67 -2.99 20.78
N THR A 3 36.26 -2.95 19.51
CA THR A 3 35.23 -2.01 19.04
C THR A 3 33.85 -2.59 19.31
N ARG A 4 33.25 -2.14 20.42
CA ARG A 4 31.84 -2.32 20.74
C ARG A 4 30.98 -1.70 19.64
N GLY A 5 30.46 -2.51 18.74
CA GLY A 5 29.27 -2.15 17.99
C GLY A 5 28.10 -2.17 18.96
N PHE A 6 27.46 -1.02 19.18
CA PHE A 6 26.21 -0.92 19.92
C PHE A 6 25.12 -1.66 19.12
N GLY A 7 25.03 -2.97 19.33
CA GLY A 7 23.86 -3.75 18.95
C GLY A 7 22.73 -3.39 19.91
N TYR A 8 21.88 -2.45 19.51
CA TYR A 8 20.60 -2.28 20.16
C TYR A 8 19.73 -3.49 19.79
N SER A 9 19.67 -4.45 20.71
CA SER A 9 18.69 -5.53 20.67
C SER A 9 17.31 -4.91 20.97
N CYS A 10 16.51 -4.67 19.92
CA CYS A 10 15.10 -4.30 20.07
C CYS A 10 14.30 -5.54 20.51
N HIS A 11 14.31 -5.82 21.81
CA HIS A 11 13.42 -6.77 22.46
C HIS A 11 12.18 -6.02 22.97
N SER A 12 11.16 -5.86 22.13
CA SER A 12 9.77 -5.68 22.58
C SER A 12 8.83 -6.03 21.45
N TYR A 13 8.13 -7.14 21.65
CA TYR A 13 7.48 -7.94 20.64
C TYR A 13 5.94 -7.86 20.82
N LEU A 14 5.19 -7.40 19.80
CA LEU A 14 3.72 -7.32 19.82
C LEU A 14 3.08 -8.73 19.70
N ILE A 15 2.89 -9.37 20.85
CA ILE A 15 1.95 -10.49 21.07
C ILE A 15 0.51 -9.95 21.30
N ASP A 16 0.35 -8.62 21.39
CA ASP A 16 -0.85 -7.96 21.93
C ASP A 16 -1.64 -7.14 20.88
N PHE A 17 -1.80 -7.61 19.64
CA PHE A 17 -2.75 -6.97 18.69
C PHE A 17 -4.18 -6.94 19.28
N GLU A 18 -4.54 -7.91 20.11
CA GLU A 18 -5.81 -7.95 20.85
C GLU A 18 -5.95 -6.85 21.91
N ARG A 19 -4.86 -6.17 22.33
CA ARG A 19 -4.86 -5.15 23.40
C ARG A 19 -4.43 -3.76 22.93
N TYR A 20 -4.03 -3.60 21.67
CA TYR A 20 -3.60 -2.31 21.10
C TYR A 20 -4.76 -1.40 20.68
N ILE A 21 -5.98 -1.81 20.99
CA ILE A 21 -7.21 -1.09 20.73
C ILE A 21 -7.48 -0.22 21.96
N GLU A 22 -7.81 1.05 21.76
CA GLU A 22 -8.15 1.97 22.85
C GLU A 22 -9.11 1.30 23.84
N GLY A 23 -8.71 1.22 25.12
CA GLY A 23 -9.52 0.61 26.18
C GLY A 23 -9.30 -0.89 26.44
N GLY A 24 -8.41 -1.58 25.69
CA GLY A 24 -8.08 -2.99 25.93
C GLY A 24 -9.19 -3.97 25.52
N CYS A 25 -10.14 -3.52 24.72
CA CYS A 25 -11.21 -4.35 24.17
C CYS A 25 -10.65 -5.38 23.17
N PRO A 26 -11.14 -6.64 23.19
CA PRO A 26 -10.73 -7.65 22.21
C PRO A 26 -11.00 -7.19 20.77
N ALA A 27 -10.08 -7.49 19.85
CA ALA A 27 -10.16 -7.02 18.46
C ALA A 27 -11.47 -7.34 17.72
N TRP A 28 -12.10 -8.45 18.11
CA TRP A 28 -13.38 -8.87 17.56
C TRP A 28 -14.59 -8.14 18.18
N ALA A 29 -14.51 -7.71 19.43
CA ALA A 29 -15.53 -6.84 20.02
C ALA A 29 -15.53 -5.46 19.34
N TRP A 30 -14.34 -4.92 19.09
CA TRP A 30 -14.20 -3.65 18.39
C TRP A 30 -14.61 -3.73 16.92
N PHE A 31 -14.40 -4.88 16.28
CA PHE A 31 -14.92 -5.14 14.93
C PHE A 31 -16.43 -4.94 14.88
N GLU A 32 -17.16 -5.54 15.83
CA GLU A 32 -18.63 -5.42 15.91
C GLU A 32 -19.06 -3.99 16.21
N GLU A 33 -18.38 -3.29 17.11
CA GLU A 33 -18.67 -1.89 17.43
C GLU A 33 -18.49 -0.96 16.21
N LEU A 34 -17.40 -1.12 15.47
CA LEU A 34 -17.06 -0.25 14.35
C LEU A 34 -17.86 -0.53 13.08
N LEU A 35 -18.34 -1.76 12.89
CA LEU A 35 -19.02 -2.20 11.67
C LEU A 35 -20.49 -2.58 11.87
N GLY A 36 -20.96 -2.63 13.12
CA GLY A 36 -22.34 -2.94 13.50
C GLY A 36 -22.77 -4.39 13.30
N VAL A 37 -21.91 -5.24 12.71
CA VAL A 37 -22.24 -6.63 12.36
C VAL A 37 -21.04 -7.54 12.57
N PHE A 38 -21.28 -8.71 13.18
CA PHE A 38 -20.26 -9.73 13.38
C PHE A 38 -20.24 -10.78 12.24
N PRO A 39 -19.06 -11.21 11.74
CA PRO A 39 -18.99 -12.24 10.71
C PRO A 39 -19.29 -13.63 11.28
N LEU A 40 -19.87 -14.49 10.45
CA LEU A 40 -20.01 -15.91 10.78
C LEU A 40 -18.62 -16.55 10.94
N VAL A 41 -18.46 -17.49 11.87
CA VAL A 41 -17.18 -18.17 12.16
C VAL A 41 -16.53 -18.75 10.89
N LYS A 42 -17.32 -19.29 9.95
CA LYS A 42 -16.83 -19.82 8.65
C LYS A 42 -16.17 -18.77 7.74
N CYS A 43 -16.46 -17.50 7.96
CA CYS A 43 -15.91 -16.37 7.22
C CYS A 43 -14.63 -15.84 7.88
N ILE A 44 -14.32 -16.27 9.11
CA ILE A 44 -13.17 -15.82 9.89
C ILE A 44 -12.04 -16.84 9.76
N ASP A 45 -10.81 -16.35 9.60
CA ASP A 45 -9.59 -17.12 9.80
C ASP A 45 -8.58 -16.27 10.56
N LYS A 46 -8.28 -16.67 11.81
CA LYS A 46 -7.44 -15.93 12.75
C LYS A 46 -7.88 -14.48 12.94
N PHE A 47 -7.22 -13.54 12.28
CA PHE A 47 -7.47 -12.09 12.31
C PHE A 47 -7.89 -11.54 10.95
N ALA A 48 -8.44 -12.37 10.07
CA ALA A 48 -8.91 -11.97 8.76
C ALA A 48 -10.33 -12.48 8.49
N VAL A 49 -11.08 -11.68 7.74
CA VAL A 49 -12.46 -12.00 7.32
C VAL A 49 -12.49 -12.13 5.81
N ARG A 50 -13.29 -13.06 5.29
CA ARG A 50 -13.46 -13.28 3.85
C ARG A 50 -13.92 -11.98 3.15
N CYS A 51 -13.25 -11.64 2.06
CA CYS A 51 -13.58 -10.47 1.24
C CYS A 51 -15.03 -10.54 0.71
N SER A 52 -15.49 -11.72 0.28
CA SER A 52 -16.88 -11.90 -0.16
C SER A 52 -17.88 -11.59 0.96
N TRP A 53 -17.56 -11.90 2.23
CA TRP A 53 -18.46 -11.55 3.33
C TRP A 53 -18.60 -10.04 3.48
N PHE A 54 -17.50 -9.28 3.37
CA PHE A 54 -17.56 -7.82 3.37
C PHE A 54 -18.41 -7.29 2.21
N GLN A 55 -18.19 -7.82 1.00
CA GLN A 55 -18.93 -7.41 -0.20
C GLN A 55 -20.41 -7.74 -0.12
N ASP A 56 -20.77 -8.91 0.40
CA ASP A 56 -22.16 -9.35 0.54
C ASP A 56 -22.88 -8.55 1.65
N THR A 57 -22.19 -8.27 2.77
CA THR A 57 -22.77 -7.59 3.94
C THR A 57 -22.96 -6.09 3.71
N PHE A 58 -22.00 -5.44 3.04
CA PHE A 58 -21.97 -3.99 2.86
C PHE A 58 -22.20 -3.56 1.40
N ARG A 59 -22.91 -4.39 0.63
CA ARG A 59 -23.12 -4.19 -0.82
C ARG A 59 -23.93 -2.94 -1.14
N GLU A 60 -25.05 -2.79 -0.45
CA GLU A 60 -26.06 -1.77 -0.71
C GLU A 60 -26.43 -1.10 0.61
N LEU A 61 -26.21 0.21 0.68
CA LEU A 61 -26.61 1.01 1.82
C LEU A 61 -28.14 1.24 1.72
N PRO A 62 -28.93 0.90 2.73
CA PRO A 62 -30.38 1.13 2.70
C PRO A 62 -30.73 2.62 2.66
N ASP A 63 -31.79 2.98 1.93
CA ASP A 63 -32.28 4.36 1.84
C ASP A 63 -32.75 4.89 3.21
N GLY A 64 -32.45 6.15 3.49
CA GLY A 64 -32.88 6.83 4.73
C GLY A 64 -32.14 6.36 5.98
N THR A 65 -30.92 5.84 5.85
CA THR A 65 -30.10 5.36 6.98
C THR A 65 -29.47 6.49 7.79
N ASP A 66 -29.41 6.27 9.11
CA ASP A 66 -28.76 7.18 10.05
C ASP A 66 -27.25 7.27 9.81
N GLU A 67 -26.65 8.40 10.21
CA GLU A 67 -25.23 8.70 10.02
C GLU A 67 -24.31 7.62 10.63
N ALA A 68 -24.73 6.97 11.73
CA ALA A 68 -23.99 5.88 12.34
C ALA A 68 -23.85 4.66 11.41
N ILE A 69 -24.92 4.29 10.71
CA ILE A 69 -24.93 3.18 9.74
C ILE A 69 -24.08 3.55 8.53
N VAL A 70 -24.20 4.80 8.04
CA VAL A 70 -23.35 5.31 6.95
C VAL A 70 -21.87 5.18 7.32
N ARG A 71 -21.48 5.51 8.55
CA ARG A 71 -20.10 5.34 9.03
C ARG A 71 -19.66 3.87 9.04
N TRP A 72 -20.52 2.93 9.44
CA TRP A 72 -20.20 1.49 9.36
C TRP A 72 -19.89 1.05 7.93
N TYR A 73 -20.74 1.44 6.97
CA TYR A 73 -20.55 1.13 5.56
C TYR A 73 -19.29 1.79 4.99
N ALA A 74 -19.02 3.05 5.36
CA ALA A 74 -17.80 3.75 4.96
C ALA A 74 -16.54 3.02 5.46
N ARG A 75 -16.51 2.60 6.73
CA ARG A 75 -15.40 1.83 7.31
C ARG A 75 -15.21 0.49 6.59
N ALA A 76 -16.28 -0.26 6.37
CA ALA A 76 -16.24 -1.51 5.64
C ALA A 76 -15.68 -1.32 4.22
N TYR A 77 -16.17 -0.31 3.50
CA TYR A 77 -15.72 0.02 2.16
C TYR A 77 -14.23 0.39 2.13
N ILE A 78 -13.77 1.21 3.06
CA ILE A 78 -12.35 1.56 3.20
C ILE A 78 -11.51 0.32 3.49
N MET A 79 -11.95 -0.56 4.41
CA MET A 79 -11.25 -1.80 4.70
C MET A 79 -11.15 -2.72 3.48
N ILE A 80 -12.19 -2.78 2.64
CA ILE A 80 -12.14 -3.50 1.35
C ILE A 80 -11.07 -2.87 0.44
N LEU A 81 -11.04 -1.54 0.30
CA LEU A 81 -10.03 -0.87 -0.52
C LEU A 81 -8.61 -1.12 0.00
N LEU A 82 -8.39 -1.01 1.31
CA LEU A 82 -7.09 -1.27 1.93
C LEU A 82 -6.66 -2.73 1.72
N GLY A 83 -7.54 -3.68 2.02
CA GLY A 83 -7.23 -5.10 1.99
C GLY A 83 -7.17 -5.73 0.60
N THR A 84 -7.75 -5.10 -0.42
CA THR A 84 -7.84 -5.69 -1.77
C THR A 84 -7.13 -4.87 -2.85
N GLN A 85 -7.17 -3.54 -2.78
CA GLN A 85 -6.65 -2.66 -3.84
C GLN A 85 -5.27 -2.12 -3.49
N LEU A 86 -5.09 -1.63 -2.26
CA LEU A 86 -3.86 -0.97 -1.83
C LEU A 86 -2.81 -1.97 -1.34
N PHE A 87 -3.23 -2.89 -0.47
CA PHE A 87 -2.35 -3.80 0.27
C PHE A 87 -2.74 -5.27 0.12
N GLY A 88 -3.42 -5.58 -0.99
CA GLY A 88 -3.87 -6.93 -1.30
C GLY A 88 -2.72 -7.92 -1.41
N ASP A 89 -2.93 -9.13 -0.89
CA ASP A 89 -2.00 -10.24 -1.04
C ASP A 89 -2.35 -11.12 -2.24
N LYS A 90 -1.55 -12.16 -2.52
CA LYS A 90 -1.73 -13.06 -3.67
C LYS A 90 -3.10 -13.77 -3.70
N SER A 91 -3.82 -13.85 -2.58
CA SER A 91 -5.08 -14.60 -2.51
C SER A 91 -6.31 -13.72 -2.68
N ASP A 92 -6.27 -12.42 -2.33
CA ASP A 92 -7.38 -11.45 -2.35
C ASP A 92 -8.72 -11.95 -1.74
N THR A 93 -8.67 -13.07 -1.04
CA THR A 93 -9.89 -13.73 -0.53
C THR A 93 -10.27 -13.22 0.84
N ARG A 94 -9.38 -12.45 1.50
CA ARG A 94 -9.49 -12.10 2.91
C ARG A 94 -8.91 -10.73 3.21
N ILE A 95 -9.58 -10.03 4.11
CA ILE A 95 -9.22 -8.70 4.60
C ILE A 95 -8.85 -8.85 6.07
N HIS A 96 -7.62 -8.45 6.43
CA HIS A 96 -7.14 -8.52 7.80
C HIS A 96 -7.72 -7.38 8.64
N ILE A 97 -8.12 -7.66 9.88
CA ILE A 97 -8.72 -6.66 10.78
C ILE A 97 -7.68 -5.66 11.35
N ARG A 98 -6.43 -5.69 10.88
CA ARG A 98 -5.35 -4.78 11.32
C ARG A 98 -5.62 -3.32 10.98
N TRP A 99 -6.58 -3.10 10.09
CA TRP A 99 -7.02 -1.80 9.63
C TRP A 99 -8.02 -1.12 10.55
N LEU A 100 -8.65 -1.87 11.47
CA LEU A 100 -9.66 -1.33 12.40
C LEU A 100 -9.18 -0.06 13.13
N PRO A 101 -7.95 0.02 13.69
CA PRO A 101 -7.50 1.24 14.34
C PRO A 101 -7.46 2.47 13.44
N TYR A 102 -7.18 2.27 12.15
CA TYR A 102 -7.04 3.37 11.19
C TYR A 102 -8.38 3.84 10.62
N VAL A 103 -9.43 3.02 10.75
CA VAL A 103 -10.79 3.35 10.30
C VAL A 103 -11.75 3.64 11.46
N ALA A 104 -11.30 3.49 12.70
CA ALA A 104 -12.12 3.76 13.88
C ALA A 104 -12.64 5.20 13.87
N ARG A 105 -11.72 6.16 13.68
CA ARG A 105 -11.98 7.59 13.55
C ARG A 105 -11.66 8.04 12.13
N LEU A 106 -12.70 8.14 11.30
CA LEU A 106 -12.55 8.49 9.89
C LEU A 106 -11.99 9.91 9.70
N GLU A 107 -12.22 10.78 10.67
CA GLU A 107 -11.74 12.17 10.71
C GLU A 107 -10.21 12.22 10.80
N ASP A 108 -9.60 11.29 11.54
CA ASP A 108 -8.16 11.23 11.75
C ASP A 108 -7.46 10.51 10.59
N MET A 109 -8.22 9.81 9.75
CA MET A 109 -7.68 8.97 8.68
C MET A 109 -6.83 9.77 7.69
N GLY A 110 -7.15 11.05 7.45
CA GLY A 110 -6.37 11.94 6.59
C GLY A 110 -4.96 12.26 7.11
N GLY A 111 -4.71 12.07 8.42
CA GLY A 111 -3.44 12.36 9.07
C GLY A 111 -2.36 11.27 8.89
N TYR A 112 -2.73 10.07 8.45
CA TYR A 112 -1.77 8.99 8.24
C TYR A 112 -1.01 9.15 6.93
N SER A 113 0.26 8.72 6.91
CA SER A 113 1.08 8.72 5.69
C SER A 113 0.76 7.54 4.76
N TRP A 114 -0.46 7.51 4.23
CA TRP A 114 -0.93 6.45 3.31
C TRP A 114 -0.06 6.30 2.07
N LYS A 115 0.48 7.42 1.56
CA LYS A 115 1.39 7.42 0.41
C LYS A 115 2.68 6.66 0.71
N SER A 116 3.31 6.92 1.87
CA SER A 116 4.53 6.20 2.27
C SER A 116 4.27 4.72 2.52
N ALA A 117 3.14 4.39 3.16
CA ALA A 117 2.73 3.02 3.40
C ALA A 117 2.50 2.26 2.07
N ALA A 118 1.77 2.86 1.13
CA ALA A 118 1.56 2.31 -0.21
C ALA A 118 2.86 2.14 -1.00
N LEU A 119 3.80 3.09 -0.89
CA LEU A 119 5.09 3.03 -1.56
C LEU A 119 5.99 1.93 -0.97
N SER A 120 6.02 1.78 0.36
CA SER A 120 6.71 0.69 1.06
C SER A 120 6.19 -0.67 0.59
N TRP A 121 4.85 -0.85 0.57
CA TRP A 121 4.25 -2.09 0.10
C TRP A 121 4.55 -2.38 -1.38
N LEU A 122 4.54 -1.34 -2.23
CA LEU A 122 4.90 -1.46 -3.64
C LEU A 122 6.35 -1.90 -3.82
N TYR A 123 7.29 -1.34 -3.06
CA TYR A 123 8.70 -1.72 -3.10
C TYR A 123 8.90 -3.18 -2.66
N LEU A 124 8.32 -3.58 -1.53
CA LEU A 124 8.31 -4.97 -1.09
C LEU A 124 7.81 -5.91 -2.19
N CYS A 125 6.71 -5.53 -2.81
CA CYS A 125 6.10 -6.29 -3.88
C CYS A 125 7.01 -6.40 -5.11
N LEU A 126 7.69 -5.31 -5.53
CA LEU A 126 8.65 -5.32 -6.62
C LEU A 126 9.90 -6.16 -6.29
N CYS A 127 10.43 -6.05 -5.07
CA CYS A 127 11.54 -6.88 -4.58
C CYS A 127 11.21 -8.37 -4.66
N HIS A 128 9.99 -8.77 -4.27
CA HIS A 128 9.55 -10.16 -4.40
C HIS A 128 9.45 -10.65 -5.85
N VAL A 129 9.07 -9.79 -6.80
CA VAL A 129 8.98 -10.16 -8.23
C VAL A 129 10.35 -10.42 -8.86
N MET A 130 11.42 -9.83 -8.31
CA MET A 130 12.78 -10.11 -8.75
C MET A 130 13.27 -11.51 -8.34
N ASN A 131 12.50 -12.24 -7.52
CA ASN A 131 12.76 -13.64 -7.23
C ASN A 131 12.28 -14.53 -8.38
N ARG A 132 13.20 -15.34 -8.91
CA ARG A 132 13.05 -16.20 -10.12
C ARG A 132 11.87 -17.17 -10.06
N ASN A 133 11.33 -17.42 -8.86
CA ASN A 133 10.22 -18.35 -8.63
C ASN A 133 8.83 -17.69 -8.65
N VAL A 134 8.72 -16.38 -8.88
CA VAL A 134 7.42 -15.67 -8.90
C VAL A 134 6.92 -15.50 -10.33
N VAL A 135 5.90 -16.29 -10.70
CA VAL A 135 5.39 -16.36 -12.09
C VAL A 135 4.25 -15.37 -12.38
N LYS A 136 3.59 -14.82 -11.35
CA LYS A 136 2.50 -13.84 -11.52
C LYS A 136 2.50 -12.78 -10.43
N PHE A 137 2.54 -11.53 -10.88
CA PHE A 137 2.37 -10.33 -10.09
C PHE A 137 1.09 -9.64 -10.55
N VAL A 138 0.05 -9.67 -9.73
CA VAL A 138 -1.29 -9.29 -10.19
C VAL A 138 -1.70 -7.93 -9.62
N ARG A 139 -1.56 -7.66 -8.31
CA ARG A 139 -2.21 -6.49 -7.71
C ARG A 139 -1.42 -5.81 -6.59
N SER A 140 -0.73 -4.78 -7.05
CA SER A 140 -0.13 -3.58 -6.40
C SER A 140 0.22 -2.58 -7.50
N LEU A 141 0.35 -3.10 -8.74
CA LEU A 141 0.42 -2.35 -9.98
C LEU A 141 -0.76 -1.43 -10.24
N GLN A 142 -1.95 -1.63 -9.65
CA GLN A 142 -3.10 -0.81 -10.06
C GLN A 142 -2.95 0.67 -9.67
N LEU A 143 -2.35 0.95 -8.50
CA LEU A 143 -1.95 2.31 -8.14
C LEU A 143 -0.83 2.82 -9.04
N LEU A 144 0.20 2.01 -9.30
CA LEU A 144 1.32 2.39 -10.16
C LEU A 144 0.86 2.67 -11.60
N GLN A 145 0.00 1.83 -12.15
CA GLN A 145 -0.62 1.94 -13.47
C GLN A 145 -1.51 3.17 -13.53
N SER A 146 -2.36 3.39 -12.52
CA SER A 146 -3.18 4.61 -12.44
C SER A 146 -2.31 5.86 -12.33
N TRP A 147 -1.21 5.80 -11.60
CA TRP A 147 -0.24 6.89 -11.50
C TRP A 147 0.46 7.14 -12.85
N ILE A 148 0.89 6.10 -13.55
CA ILE A 148 1.50 6.20 -14.89
C ILE A 148 0.50 6.85 -15.84
N PHE A 149 -0.74 6.36 -15.90
CA PHE A 149 -1.77 6.93 -16.77
C PHE A 149 -2.11 8.37 -16.39
N TRP A 150 -2.13 8.71 -15.11
CA TRP A 150 -2.35 10.08 -14.68
C TRP A 150 -1.23 11.01 -15.17
N ARG A 151 0.04 10.60 -15.00
CA ARG A 151 1.23 11.41 -15.28
C ARG A 151 1.62 11.46 -16.75
N PHE A 152 1.52 10.34 -17.45
CA PHE A 152 1.97 10.23 -18.83
C PHE A 152 0.75 10.00 -19.73
N SER A 153 0.24 11.09 -20.30
CA SER A 153 -0.98 11.07 -21.13
C SER A 153 -0.86 10.13 -22.32
N GLY A 154 0.34 9.97 -22.90
CA GLY A 154 0.61 9.06 -24.01
C GLY A 154 0.39 7.57 -23.71
N PHE A 155 0.39 7.16 -22.44
CA PHE A 155 0.15 5.77 -22.06
C PHE A 155 -1.31 5.50 -21.70
N ARG A 156 -2.17 6.51 -21.66
CA ARG A 156 -3.58 6.36 -21.26
C ARG A 156 -4.32 5.49 -22.29
N PRO A 157 -5.09 4.49 -21.83
CA PRO A 157 -5.96 3.75 -22.73
C PRO A 157 -7.15 4.63 -23.17
N ALA A 158 -7.46 4.60 -24.46
CA ALA A 158 -8.60 5.31 -25.02
C ALA A 158 -9.93 4.76 -24.46
N GLY A 159 -10.93 5.64 -24.32
CA GLY A 159 -12.29 5.26 -23.88
C GLY A 159 -12.50 5.18 -22.37
N TYR A 160 -11.48 5.50 -21.57
CA TYR A 160 -11.56 5.56 -20.10
C TYR A 160 -11.57 7.01 -19.61
N ASP A 161 -12.31 7.90 -20.27
CA ASP A 161 -12.31 9.33 -19.93
C ASP A 161 -13.30 9.72 -18.81
N MET A 162 -14.22 8.83 -18.51
CA MET A 162 -15.22 9.02 -17.47
C MET A 162 -14.57 9.01 -16.08
N PHE A 163 -14.85 10.05 -15.28
CA PHE A 163 -14.46 10.07 -13.88
C PHE A 163 -15.35 9.13 -13.07
N GLY A 164 -14.72 8.25 -12.31
CA GLY A 164 -15.37 7.39 -11.32
C GLY A 164 -14.56 7.41 -10.03
N TRP A 165 -15.25 7.22 -8.90
CA TRP A 165 -14.61 7.11 -7.59
C TRP A 165 -14.59 5.65 -7.13
N PRO A 166 -13.47 5.18 -6.55
CA PRO A 166 -12.20 5.89 -6.36
C PRO A 166 -11.47 6.11 -7.69
N LEU A 167 -10.71 7.20 -7.80
CA LEU A 167 -10.09 7.64 -9.06
C LEU A 167 -9.18 6.59 -9.71
N ALA A 168 -8.48 5.79 -8.90
CA ALA A 168 -7.64 4.68 -9.37
C ALA A 168 -8.45 3.55 -10.03
N SER A 169 -9.77 3.48 -9.82
CA SER A 169 -10.64 2.52 -10.48
C SER A 169 -11.00 2.90 -11.91
N ARG A 170 -10.71 4.15 -12.33
CA ARG A 170 -10.97 4.66 -13.69
C ARG A 170 -10.44 3.74 -14.78
N TRP A 171 -9.29 3.11 -14.56
CA TRP A 171 -8.65 2.22 -15.53
C TRP A 171 -8.64 0.74 -15.12
N SER A 172 -9.44 0.37 -14.10
CA SER A 172 -9.47 -0.99 -13.54
C SER A 172 -9.87 -2.07 -14.55
N GLY A 173 -10.78 -1.74 -15.47
CA GLY A 173 -11.24 -2.63 -16.53
C GLY A 173 -10.31 -2.72 -17.73
N HIS A 174 -9.17 -2.01 -17.75
CA HIS A 174 -8.26 -2.05 -18.89
C HIS A 174 -7.45 -3.35 -18.89
N ASN A 175 -7.80 -4.28 -19.77
CA ASN A 175 -7.10 -5.55 -19.92
C ASN A 175 -6.69 -5.80 -21.38
N PRO A 176 -5.39 -5.66 -21.74
CA PRO A 176 -4.89 -6.05 -23.06
C PRO A 176 -5.32 -7.45 -23.49
N THR A 177 -5.68 -7.61 -24.76
CA THR A 177 -5.74 -8.96 -25.34
C THR A 177 -4.33 -9.57 -25.35
N VAL A 178 -4.23 -10.90 -25.25
CA VAL A 178 -2.93 -11.60 -25.19
C VAL A 178 -2.08 -11.34 -26.44
N SER A 179 -2.72 -11.22 -27.61
CA SER A 179 -2.10 -10.91 -28.90
C SER A 179 -1.38 -9.56 -28.92
N GLU A 180 -1.90 -8.58 -28.18
CA GLU A 180 -1.35 -7.23 -28.15
C GLU A 180 -0.13 -7.09 -27.24
N LYS A 181 0.18 -8.07 -26.37
CA LYS A 181 1.23 -7.91 -25.34
C LYS A 181 2.61 -7.63 -25.93
N GLY A 182 3.02 -8.37 -26.96
CA GLY A 182 4.32 -8.19 -27.61
C GLY A 182 4.48 -6.83 -28.29
N PRO A 183 3.62 -6.50 -29.28
CA PRO A 183 3.63 -5.20 -29.95
C PRO A 183 3.46 -4.02 -28.99
N ARG A 184 2.64 -4.18 -27.94
CA ARG A 184 2.43 -3.15 -26.92
C ARG A 184 3.69 -2.90 -26.10
N VAL A 185 4.40 -3.93 -25.66
CA VAL A 185 5.67 -3.74 -24.92
C VAL A 185 6.70 -3.01 -25.80
N ALA A 186 6.79 -3.36 -27.08
CA ALA A 186 7.69 -2.66 -28.02
C ALA A 186 7.29 -1.18 -28.19
N SER A 187 6.00 -0.90 -28.38
CA SER A 187 5.47 0.47 -28.47
C SER A 187 5.69 1.26 -27.18
N TRP A 188 5.48 0.65 -26.01
CA TRP A 188 5.72 1.28 -24.71
C TRP A 188 7.19 1.63 -24.51
N ARG A 189 8.12 0.73 -24.86
CA ARG A 189 9.56 1.03 -24.82
C ARG A 189 9.91 2.22 -25.71
N LEU A 190 9.44 2.23 -26.96
CA LEU A 190 9.67 3.35 -27.87
C LEU A 190 9.11 4.67 -27.32
N MET A 191 7.90 4.64 -26.73
CA MET A 191 7.32 5.84 -26.11
C MET A 191 8.16 6.33 -24.93
N ILE A 192 8.70 5.43 -24.11
CA ILE A 192 9.60 5.77 -22.99
C ILE A 192 10.89 6.40 -23.53
N ASP A 193 11.50 5.81 -24.55
CA ASP A 193 12.73 6.32 -25.17
C ASP A 193 12.56 7.71 -25.79
N LEU A 194 11.33 8.05 -26.20
CA LEU A 194 10.97 9.34 -26.79
C LEU A 194 10.35 10.32 -25.78
N LEU A 195 10.32 10.00 -24.47
CA LEU A 195 9.79 10.89 -23.46
C LEU A 195 10.61 12.19 -23.38
N GLN A 196 9.89 13.32 -23.38
CA GLN A 196 10.43 14.65 -23.13
C GLN A 196 9.80 15.23 -21.87
N ASP A 197 10.44 16.21 -21.23
CA ASP A 197 9.97 16.83 -19.99
C ASP A 197 8.53 17.35 -20.07
N GLY A 198 8.11 17.86 -21.24
CA GLY A 198 6.75 18.36 -21.48
C GLY A 198 5.67 17.28 -21.60
N ASN A 199 6.06 16.00 -21.73
CA ASN A 199 5.12 14.88 -21.88
C ASN A 199 4.59 14.36 -20.54
N VAL A 200 5.13 14.87 -19.44
CA VAL A 200 4.76 14.48 -18.08
C VAL A 200 3.94 15.58 -17.42
N VAL A 201 2.74 15.22 -16.99
CA VAL A 201 1.86 16.13 -16.25
C VAL A 201 2.43 16.32 -14.83
N HIS A 202 3.11 17.46 -14.63
CA HIS A 202 3.71 17.91 -13.38
C HIS A 202 2.95 19.11 -12.80
N PRO A 203 1.83 18.94 -12.08
CA PRO A 203 1.11 20.09 -11.53
C PRO A 203 1.94 20.80 -10.45
N GLU A 204 2.69 20.07 -9.60
CA GLU A 204 3.28 20.65 -8.36
C GLU A 204 4.59 19.96 -7.88
N ILE A 205 5.06 18.90 -8.55
CA ILE A 205 6.16 18.04 -8.03
C ILE A 205 7.54 18.71 -8.11
N LEU A 206 7.73 19.64 -9.04
CA LEU A 206 9.00 20.35 -9.23
C LEU A 206 9.14 21.58 -8.33
N GLU A 207 8.16 21.87 -7.49
CA GLU A 207 8.31 22.93 -6.51
C GLU A 207 9.45 22.59 -5.52
N PRO A 208 10.34 23.55 -5.20
CA PRO A 208 11.51 23.30 -4.34
C PRO A 208 11.18 22.61 -3.00
N ARG A 209 10.01 22.94 -2.42
CA ARG A 209 9.50 22.34 -1.18
C ARG A 209 9.25 20.84 -1.28
N HIS A 210 8.85 20.35 -2.45
CA HIS A 210 8.62 18.93 -2.70
C HIS A 210 9.92 18.23 -3.12
N THR A 211 10.81 18.91 -3.84
CA THR A 211 12.11 18.37 -4.29
C THR A 211 12.99 17.88 -3.13
N MET A 212 12.92 18.54 -1.97
CA MET A 212 13.66 18.14 -0.77
C MET A 212 13.20 16.78 -0.23
N LEU A 213 11.89 16.53 -0.20
CA LEU A 213 11.31 15.24 0.19
C LEU A 213 11.72 14.12 -0.78
N TRP A 214 11.68 14.38 -2.09
CA TRP A 214 12.07 13.39 -3.11
C TRP A 214 13.56 13.06 -3.10
N ARG A 215 14.43 13.93 -2.57
CA ARG A 215 15.87 13.68 -2.47
C ARG A 215 16.29 13.15 -1.10
N SER A 216 15.35 13.02 -0.17
CA SER A 216 15.63 12.54 1.17
C SER A 216 15.77 11.02 1.18
N VAL A 217 16.85 10.52 1.79
CA VAL A 217 16.98 9.11 2.14
C VAL A 217 16.20 8.91 3.44
N THR A 218 15.06 8.23 3.35
CA THR A 218 14.16 8.02 4.49
C THR A 218 13.65 6.58 4.53
N THR A 219 13.17 6.16 5.69
CA THR A 219 12.42 4.90 5.85
C THR A 219 10.96 5.10 5.46
N LEU A 220 10.42 4.15 4.70
CA LEU A 220 9.01 3.99 4.38
C LEU A 220 8.49 2.84 5.22
N ILE A 221 7.48 3.12 6.05
CA ILE A 221 6.96 2.16 7.02
C ILE A 221 5.56 1.73 6.60
N TYR A 222 5.38 0.43 6.41
CA TYR A 222 4.09 -0.24 6.29
C TYR A 222 4.02 -1.33 7.37
N PHE A 223 3.49 -0.96 8.54
CA PHE A 223 3.50 -1.81 9.74
C PHE A 223 4.91 -2.39 10.06
N ALA A 224 5.16 -3.68 9.78
CA ALA A 224 6.44 -4.38 10.00
C ALA A 224 7.36 -4.32 8.78
N VAL A 225 6.83 -3.90 7.63
CA VAL A 225 7.62 -3.71 6.42
C VAL A 225 8.28 -2.33 6.54
N ILE A 226 9.61 -2.34 6.59
CA ILE A 226 10.42 -1.14 6.61
C ILE A 226 11.28 -1.17 5.37
N GLU A 227 11.01 -0.24 4.47
CA GLU A 227 11.71 -0.10 3.19
C GLU A 227 12.51 1.20 3.18
N TRP A 228 13.69 1.18 2.58
CA TRP A 228 14.49 2.40 2.44
C TRP A 228 14.22 3.07 1.10
N HIS A 229 13.88 4.36 1.14
CA HIS A 229 13.77 5.21 -0.04
C HIS A 229 15.16 5.77 -0.39
N GLN A 230 15.92 5.05 -1.22
CA GLN A 230 17.30 5.40 -1.61
C GLN A 230 17.32 6.19 -2.93
N VAL A 231 16.97 7.49 -2.87
CA VAL A 231 16.92 8.36 -4.08
C VAL A 231 18.27 8.93 -4.47
N ASP A 232 19.28 8.76 -3.62
CA ASP A 232 20.68 9.06 -3.92
C ASP A 232 21.18 8.34 -5.19
N GLN A 233 20.56 7.22 -5.56
CA GLN A 233 20.86 6.46 -6.77
C GLN A 233 20.25 7.06 -8.07
N MET A 234 19.33 8.02 -7.96
CA MET A 234 18.65 8.65 -9.11
C MET A 234 18.87 10.17 -9.18
N LEU A 235 19.80 10.72 -8.38
CA LEU A 235 20.14 12.15 -8.36
C LEU A 235 20.44 12.78 -9.73
N PRO A 236 21.10 12.08 -10.70
CA PRO A 236 21.35 12.63 -12.03
C PRO A 236 20.08 13.01 -12.79
N GLN A 237 18.97 12.31 -12.56
CA GLN A 237 17.68 12.61 -13.20
C GLN A 237 17.10 13.95 -12.75
N PHE A 238 17.60 14.51 -11.64
CA PHE A 238 17.16 15.79 -11.09
C PHE A 238 18.26 16.85 -11.17
N GLY A 239 19.25 16.69 -12.05
CA GLY A 239 20.38 17.62 -12.21
C GLY A 239 21.39 17.59 -11.04
N GLY A 240 21.33 16.55 -10.19
CA GLY A 240 22.28 16.34 -9.11
C GLY A 240 23.48 15.48 -9.53
N VAL A 241 24.60 15.61 -8.81
CA VAL A 241 25.78 14.76 -9.02
C VAL A 241 25.59 13.45 -8.25
N GLN A 242 25.71 12.30 -8.93
CA GLN A 242 25.69 10.99 -8.26
C GLN A 242 27.04 10.72 -7.61
N SER A 243 27.07 10.71 -6.28
CA SER A 243 28.19 10.12 -5.52
C SER A 243 28.16 8.60 -5.64
N GLN A 244 29.29 7.93 -5.41
CA GLN A 244 29.35 6.46 -5.36
C GLN A 244 28.23 5.93 -4.44
N PRO A 245 27.32 5.07 -4.94
CA PRO A 245 26.24 4.54 -4.14
C PRO A 245 26.80 3.84 -2.90
N ARG A 246 26.27 4.17 -1.72
CA ARG A 246 26.55 3.37 -0.52
C ARG A 246 25.95 1.98 -0.70
N ALA A 247 26.56 0.98 -0.09
CA ALA A 247 25.98 -0.36 -0.08
C ALA A 247 24.52 -0.28 0.42
N ALA A 248 23.60 -0.91 -0.31
CA ALA A 248 22.22 -1.00 0.13
C ALA A 248 22.18 -1.65 1.52
N LEU A 249 21.33 -1.15 2.40
CA LEU A 249 21.13 -1.75 3.71
C LEU A 249 20.54 -3.14 3.51
N ASP A 250 21.25 -4.17 3.99
CA ASP A 250 20.75 -5.54 3.98
C ASP A 250 19.59 -5.65 4.97
N ILE A 251 18.39 -5.71 4.41
CA ILE A 251 17.14 -5.85 5.15
C ILE A 251 16.48 -7.21 4.91
N ASP A 252 17.19 -8.20 4.36
CA ASP A 252 16.62 -9.51 4.01
C ASP A 252 15.94 -10.19 5.21
N PHE A 253 16.50 -9.98 6.42
CA PHE A 253 15.88 -10.40 7.67
C PHE A 253 14.51 -9.74 7.93
N LEU A 254 14.36 -8.43 7.69
CA LEU A 254 13.10 -7.70 7.83
C LEU A 254 12.10 -8.15 6.75
N MET A 255 12.57 -8.39 5.54
CA MET A 255 11.78 -8.82 4.38
C MET A 255 11.24 -10.26 4.51
N SER A 256 11.89 -11.10 5.33
CA SER A 256 11.43 -12.46 5.64
C SER A 256 10.19 -12.50 6.54
N LYS A 257 9.79 -11.36 7.13
CA LYS A 257 8.63 -11.25 8.01
C LYS A 257 7.36 -10.95 7.19
N ASP A 258 6.74 -12.00 6.67
CA ASP A 258 5.55 -11.91 5.81
C ASP A 258 4.22 -11.67 6.55
N GLY A 259 4.28 -11.50 7.88
CA GLY A 259 3.10 -11.31 8.73
C GLY A 259 2.10 -12.47 8.73
N ARG A 260 2.45 -13.66 8.21
CA ARG A 260 1.63 -14.88 8.21
C ARG A 260 1.98 -15.85 9.34
N GLY A 261 3.14 -15.69 9.96
CA GLY A 261 3.58 -16.42 11.16
C GLY A 261 3.12 -15.77 12.48
N GLY A 262 3.12 -16.54 13.57
CA GLY A 262 2.70 -16.09 14.90
C GLY A 262 3.63 -15.12 15.63
N ASP A 263 4.51 -14.38 14.93
CA ASP A 263 5.55 -13.59 15.58
C ASP A 263 5.53 -12.09 15.23
N ARG A 264 4.98 -11.33 16.19
CA ARG A 264 5.59 -10.19 16.91
C ARG A 264 6.05 -8.94 16.13
N TRP A 265 5.36 -7.82 16.34
CA TRP A 265 5.62 -6.48 15.77
C TRP A 265 6.39 -5.52 16.70
N PHE A 266 6.83 -4.37 16.18
CA PHE A 266 7.58 -3.32 16.90
C PHE A 266 6.67 -2.25 17.53
N SER A 267 7.07 -1.71 18.69
CA SER A 267 6.36 -0.65 19.42
C SER A 267 6.58 0.76 18.82
N TYR A 268 5.66 1.68 19.07
CA TYR A 268 5.68 3.12 18.71
C TYR A 268 6.83 3.94 19.33
N SER A 269 7.70 3.34 20.14
CA SER A 269 8.83 4.03 20.79
C SER A 269 10.08 4.17 19.91
N LEU A 270 9.98 4.04 18.59
CA LEU A 270 11.06 4.38 17.66
C LEU A 270 11.01 5.88 17.35
N GLN A 271 11.52 6.69 18.27
CA GLN A 271 12.03 8.02 17.92
C GLN A 271 13.39 7.84 17.25
N PHE A 272 13.51 8.31 16.01
CA PHE A 272 14.80 8.59 15.36
C PHE A 272 15.32 9.94 15.85
#